data_AF-A0A2T2RG80-F1
#
_entry.id   AF-A0A2T2RG80-F1
#
_cell.length_a   1.000
_cell.length_b   1.000
_cell.length_c   1.000
_cell.angle_alpha   90.00
_cell.angle_beta   90.00
_cell.angle_gamma   90.00
#
_symmetry.space_group_name_H-M   'P 1'
#
loop_
_entity.id
_entity.type
_entity.pdbx_description
1 polymer ?
#
loop_
_entity_poly.entity_id
_entity_poly.type
_entity_poly.pdbx_seq_one_letter_code
_entity_poly.pdbx_strand_id
1 'polypeptide(L)'
;MTQSPLTALAALVLVAAYLAVMLALGRRRTHHLDAEGFVVADRDVPLLSGTASMGTTWIWAASVFAAATAAYTYGPSGAFHYAFWGGLALLFVWRYGRRVRQLAPHGHTLSEFVRARHGRLSQGVMALEGYLNSQYSLVVNFTAAGALLSLLSPVSYQVAVIVVAVGVVAYTSLSGIRASITTDLVQMGAIALLAVVLVARILLAGSGRADDGAGFGLRVRQPHRVAAGVDGARQPAARHLRAFRAVVHRGGVQPGHVGAVGAGHRRRARRR
;
A
#
# COMPACT_ATOMS: atom_id res chain seq x y z
N MET A 1 24.52 -16.23 4.47
CA MET A 1 25.23 -15.36 3.50
C MET A 1 25.72 -14.15 4.27
N THR A 2 26.98 -14.15 4.69
CA THR A 2 27.60 -12.99 5.36
C THR A 2 27.74 -11.86 4.35
N GLN A 3 27.09 -10.73 4.61
CA GLN A 3 27.24 -9.55 3.76
C GLN A 3 28.63 -8.97 3.94
N SER A 4 29.21 -8.44 2.86
CA SER A 4 30.47 -7.74 2.98
C SER A 4 30.30 -6.52 3.90
N PRO A 5 31.28 -6.19 4.75
CA PRO A 5 31.17 -5.03 5.64
C PRO A 5 30.96 -3.71 4.85
N LEU A 6 31.44 -3.66 3.61
CA LEU A 6 31.25 -2.54 2.69
C LEU A 6 29.79 -2.36 2.25
N THR A 7 29.08 -3.46 1.91
CA THR A 7 27.66 -3.39 1.53
C THR A 7 26.78 -2.96 2.69
N ALA A 8 27.10 -3.43 3.90
CA ALA A 8 26.38 -3.04 5.11
C ALA A 8 26.57 -1.56 5.46
N LEU A 9 27.81 -1.07 5.40
CA LEU A 9 28.11 0.33 5.63
C LEU A 9 27.44 1.23 4.58
N ALA A 10 27.48 0.83 3.31
CA ALA A 10 26.83 1.58 2.23
C ALA A 10 25.31 1.68 2.44
N ALA A 11 24.64 0.60 2.86
CA ALA A 11 23.21 0.61 3.14
C ALA A 11 22.85 1.55 4.31
N LEU A 12 23.62 1.50 5.39
CA LEU A 12 23.41 2.37 6.56
C LEU A 12 23.64 3.85 6.21
N VAL A 13 24.71 4.15 5.48
CA VAL A 13 25.02 5.51 5.03
C VAL A 13 23.93 6.03 4.08
N LEU A 14 23.43 5.20 3.16
CA LEU A 14 22.35 5.59 2.25
C LEU A 14 21.06 5.93 3.01
N VAL A 15 20.67 5.10 3.98
CA VAL A 15 19.48 5.36 4.81
C VAL A 15 19.66 6.61 5.66
N ALA A 16 20.82 6.79 6.30
CA ALA A 16 21.11 7.97 7.09
C ALA A 16 21.13 9.25 6.22
N ALA A 17 21.76 9.20 5.05
CA ALA A 17 21.78 10.31 4.10
C ALA A 17 20.37 10.64 3.60
N TYR A 18 19.56 9.63 3.27
CA TYR A 18 18.17 9.81 2.88
C TYR A 18 17.36 10.52 3.98
N LEU A 19 17.41 10.02 5.22
CA LEU A 19 16.71 10.63 6.35
C LEU A 19 17.20 12.07 6.62
N ALA A 20 18.51 12.32 6.52
CA ALA A 20 19.08 13.65 6.70
C ALA A 20 18.61 14.63 5.61
N VAL A 21 18.58 14.20 4.34
CA VAL A 21 18.06 15.01 3.22
C VAL A 21 16.58 15.30 3.42
N MET A 22 15.77 14.29 3.79
CA MET A 22 14.34 14.49 4.06
C MET A 22 14.11 15.46 5.22
N LEU A 23 14.88 15.34 6.31
CA LEU A 23 14.79 16.24 7.45
C LEU A 23 15.22 17.67 7.09
N ALA A 24 16.29 17.83 6.32
CA ALA A 24 16.77 19.14 5.88
C ALA A 24 15.77 19.83 4.95
N LEU A 25 15.19 19.09 4.00
CA LEU A 25 14.13 19.58 3.11
C LEU A 25 12.87 19.95 3.88
N GLY A 26 12.48 19.10 4.84
CA GLY A 26 11.40 19.35 5.79
C GLY A 26 11.60 20.70 6.48
N ARG A 27 12.68 20.84 7.26
CA ARG A 27 12.98 22.03 8.05
C ARG A 27 13.07 23.32 7.22
N ARG A 28 13.66 23.27 6.03
CA ARG A 28 13.76 24.44 5.13
C ARG A 28 12.39 24.96 4.69
N ARG A 29 11.39 24.08 4.61
CA ARG A 29 10.03 24.42 4.16
C ARG A 29 9.07 24.72 5.32
N THR A 30 9.45 24.42 6.57
CA THR A 30 8.63 24.70 7.77
C THR A 30 8.86 26.08 8.38
N HIS A 31 9.86 26.84 7.93
CA HIS A 31 10.42 27.96 8.71
C HIS A 31 9.45 29.12 9.06
N HIS A 32 8.25 29.18 8.46
CA HIS A 32 7.24 30.23 8.68
C HIS A 32 5.81 29.72 8.41
N LEU A 33 5.30 28.75 9.18
CA LEU A 33 3.95 28.20 8.96
C LEU A 33 3.02 28.46 10.13
N ASP A 34 1.95 29.21 9.86
CA ASP A 34 0.75 29.25 10.71
C ASP A 34 0.00 27.90 10.61
N ALA A 35 -0.99 27.67 11.48
CA ALA A 35 -1.73 26.40 11.52
C ALA A 35 -2.39 26.02 10.17
N GLU A 36 -2.91 27.01 9.42
CA GLU A 36 -3.43 26.80 8.05
C GLU A 36 -2.33 26.37 7.08
N GLY A 37 -1.17 27.04 7.09
CA GLY A 37 -0.02 26.67 6.27
C GLY A 37 0.50 25.27 6.58
N PHE A 38 0.42 24.84 7.84
CA PHE A 38 0.81 23.51 8.26
C PHE A 38 -0.15 22.42 7.76
N VAL A 39 -1.47 22.63 7.89
CA VAL A 39 -2.50 21.60 7.63
C VAL A 39 -2.98 21.58 6.18
N VAL A 40 -2.97 22.72 5.47
CA VAL A 40 -3.50 22.82 4.09
C VAL A 40 -2.57 23.52 3.10
N ALA A 41 -1.33 23.85 3.51
CA ALA A 41 -0.35 24.55 2.66
C ALA A 41 -0.90 25.84 2.02
N ASP A 42 -1.71 26.59 2.78
CA ASP A 42 -2.36 27.84 2.36
C ASP A 42 -3.28 27.69 1.14
N ARG A 43 -3.60 26.44 0.75
CA ARG A 43 -4.31 26.08 -0.49
C ARG A 43 -3.61 26.60 -1.75
N ASP A 44 -2.33 26.94 -1.64
CA ASP A 44 -1.49 27.48 -2.72
C ASP A 44 -0.44 26.44 -3.12
N VAL A 45 -0.93 25.39 -3.78
CA VAL A 45 -0.10 24.28 -4.27
C VAL A 45 -0.23 24.19 -5.78
N PRO A 46 0.88 24.30 -6.55
CA PRO A 46 0.86 24.11 -8.00
C PRO A 46 0.28 22.74 -8.36
N LEU A 47 -0.53 22.68 -9.43
CA LEU A 47 -1.23 21.46 -9.85
C LEU A 47 -0.28 20.28 -9.98
N LEU A 48 0.85 20.45 -10.68
CA LEU A 48 1.84 19.39 -10.90
C LEU A 48 2.36 18.84 -9.56
N SER A 49 2.77 19.73 -8.65
CA SER A 49 3.29 19.37 -7.33
C SER A 49 2.24 18.64 -6.49
N GLY A 50 0.99 19.13 -6.49
CA GLY A 50 -0.12 18.49 -5.79
C GLY A 50 -0.45 17.11 -6.37
N THR A 51 -0.50 16.97 -7.70
CA THR A 51 -0.81 15.68 -8.35
C THR A 51 0.31 14.65 -8.17
N ALA A 52 1.58 15.09 -8.21
CA ALA A 52 2.71 14.21 -8.01
C ALA A 52 2.82 13.75 -6.55
N SER A 53 2.57 14.64 -5.58
CA SER A 53 2.47 14.27 -4.17
C SER A 53 1.36 13.24 -3.95
N MET A 54 0.15 13.49 -4.47
CA MET A 54 -0.97 12.54 -4.41
C MET A 54 -0.63 11.17 -5.04
N GLY A 55 0.06 11.17 -6.18
CA GLY A 55 0.52 9.94 -6.81
C GLY A 55 1.56 9.19 -5.97
N THR A 56 2.47 9.93 -5.34
CA THR A 56 3.53 9.38 -4.46
C THR A 56 2.96 8.76 -3.21
N THR A 57 1.98 9.41 -2.57
CA THR A 57 1.28 8.89 -1.38
C THR A 57 0.62 7.53 -1.65
N TRP A 58 0.38 7.17 -2.91
CA TRP A 58 -0.21 5.89 -3.27
C TRP A 58 0.81 4.78 -3.62
N ILE A 59 2.10 5.09 -3.62
CA ILE A 59 3.16 4.10 -3.82
C ILE A 59 3.64 3.61 -2.46
N TRP A 60 3.23 2.39 -2.08
CA TRP A 60 3.53 1.78 -0.77
C TRP A 60 4.52 0.63 -0.98
N ALA A 61 5.25 0.24 0.07
CA ALA A 61 6.20 -0.88 -0.04
C ALA A 61 5.52 -2.15 -0.58
N ALA A 62 4.34 -2.49 -0.05
CA ALA A 62 3.54 -3.62 -0.52
C ALA A 62 3.17 -3.49 -2.01
N SER A 63 2.87 -2.28 -2.49
CA SER A 63 2.55 -2.02 -3.88
C SER A 63 3.74 -2.26 -4.81
N VAL A 64 4.94 -1.83 -4.40
CA VAL A 64 6.18 -2.07 -5.15
C VAL A 64 6.49 -3.57 -5.21
N PHE A 65 6.37 -4.29 -4.09
CA PHE A 65 6.56 -5.74 -4.06
C PHE A 65 5.51 -6.49 -4.90
N ALA A 66 4.24 -6.07 -4.83
CA ALA A 66 3.17 -6.64 -5.63
C ALA A 66 3.40 -6.42 -7.13
N ALA A 67 3.79 -5.20 -7.54
CA ALA A 67 4.12 -4.87 -8.91
C ALA A 67 5.32 -5.68 -9.41
N ALA A 68 6.39 -5.80 -8.62
CA ALA A 68 7.56 -6.62 -8.95
C ALA A 68 7.20 -8.10 -9.09
N THR A 69 6.37 -8.63 -8.18
CA THR A 69 5.90 -10.03 -8.22
C THR A 69 5.02 -10.29 -9.44
N ALA A 70 4.13 -9.34 -9.77
CA ALA A 70 3.28 -9.42 -10.95
C ALA A 70 4.11 -9.36 -12.24
N ALA A 71 5.13 -8.49 -12.30
CA ALA A 71 6.07 -8.41 -13.40
C ALA A 71 6.88 -9.71 -13.57
N TYR A 72 7.31 -10.31 -12.46
CA TYR A 72 8.03 -11.58 -12.49
C TYR A 72 7.15 -12.74 -12.96
N THR A 73 5.88 -12.77 -12.56
CA THR A 73 4.96 -13.88 -12.83
C THR A 73 4.32 -13.78 -14.22
N TYR A 74 3.91 -12.58 -14.63
CA TYR A 74 3.14 -12.33 -15.85
C TYR A 74 3.92 -11.55 -16.91
N GLY A 75 5.17 -11.18 -16.64
CA GLY A 75 5.98 -10.35 -17.53
C GLY A 75 5.53 -8.87 -17.53
N PRO A 76 5.87 -8.12 -18.59
CA PRO A 76 5.54 -6.69 -18.68
C PRO A 76 4.05 -6.36 -18.55
N SER A 77 3.17 -7.30 -18.95
CA SER A 77 1.72 -7.13 -18.83
C SER A 77 1.25 -7.08 -17.38
N GLY A 78 1.89 -7.81 -16.46
CA GLY A 78 1.59 -7.77 -15.02
C GLY A 78 1.93 -6.42 -14.40
N ALA A 79 3.08 -5.86 -14.77
CA ALA A 79 3.48 -4.52 -14.35
C ALA A 79 2.53 -3.44 -14.90
N PHE A 80 2.19 -3.53 -16.19
CA PHE A 80 1.25 -2.62 -16.83
C PHE A 80 -0.13 -2.68 -16.20
N HIS A 81 -0.67 -3.88 -15.95
CA HIS A 81 -1.97 -4.06 -15.32
C HIS A 81 -2.02 -3.38 -13.94
N TYR A 82 -0.97 -3.56 -13.13
CA TYR A 82 -0.87 -2.93 -11.82
C TYR A 82 -0.85 -1.39 -11.92
N ALA A 83 -0.01 -0.84 -12.81
CA ALA A 83 0.12 0.60 -13.01
C ALA A 83 -1.09 1.25 -13.71
N PHE A 84 -1.86 0.48 -14.48
CA PHE A 84 -3.05 0.96 -15.17
C PHE A 84 -4.23 1.14 -14.21
N TRP A 85 -4.59 0.08 -13.46
CA TRP A 85 -5.67 0.15 -12.46
C TRP A 85 -5.34 1.13 -11.34
N GLY A 86 -4.08 1.06 -10.91
CA GLY A 86 -3.18 2.19 -10.86
C GLY A 86 -3.77 3.61 -11.08
N GLY A 87 -3.26 4.24 -12.13
CA GLY A 87 -3.61 5.61 -12.48
C GLY A 87 -5.11 5.84 -12.63
N LEU A 88 -5.87 4.81 -13.03
CA LEU A 88 -7.30 4.91 -13.22
C LEU A 88 -8.05 5.21 -11.90
N ALA A 89 -7.67 4.58 -10.79
CA ALA A 89 -8.26 4.86 -9.48
C ALA A 89 -8.05 6.32 -9.06
N LEU A 90 -6.84 6.86 -9.28
CA LEU A 90 -6.52 8.26 -8.99
C LEU A 90 -7.33 9.23 -9.86
N LEU A 91 -7.60 8.88 -11.12
CA LEU A 91 -8.42 9.69 -12.01
C LEU A 91 -9.87 9.78 -11.51
N PHE A 92 -10.44 8.67 -11.02
CA PHE A 92 -11.76 8.69 -10.40
C PHE A 92 -11.78 9.56 -9.15
N VAL A 93 -10.81 9.38 -8.25
CA VAL A 93 -10.69 10.20 -7.03
C VAL A 93 -10.58 11.68 -7.36
N TRP A 94 -9.81 12.06 -8.39
CA TRP A 94 -9.69 13.45 -8.84
C TRP A 94 -11.04 14.06 -9.22
N ARG A 95 -11.89 13.33 -9.97
CA ARG A 95 -13.21 13.80 -10.39
C ARG A 95 -14.14 14.07 -9.21
N TYR A 96 -14.11 13.22 -8.18
CA TYR A 96 -14.90 13.41 -6.96
C TYR A 96 -14.29 14.49 -6.07
N GLY A 97 -12.98 14.50 -5.90
CA GLY A 97 -12.24 15.50 -5.13
C GLY A 97 -12.51 16.93 -5.60
N ARG A 98 -12.53 17.16 -6.92
CA ARG A 98 -12.93 18.46 -7.50
C ARG A 98 -14.34 18.87 -7.09
N ARG A 99 -15.29 17.93 -7.10
CA ARG A 99 -16.68 18.23 -6.73
C ARG A 99 -16.82 18.52 -5.24
N VAL A 100 -16.14 17.75 -4.38
CA VAL A 100 -16.11 18.00 -2.94
C VAL A 100 -15.51 19.37 -2.63
N ARG A 101 -14.40 19.75 -3.30
CA ARG A 101 -13.77 21.06 -3.10
C ARG A 101 -14.65 22.24 -3.54
N GLN A 102 -15.47 22.07 -4.58
CA GLN A 102 -16.48 23.08 -4.97
C GLN A 102 -17.58 23.24 -3.92
N LEU A 103 -17.97 22.17 -3.24
CA LEU A 103 -19.05 22.16 -2.25
C LEU A 103 -18.62 22.60 -0.86
N ALA A 104 -17.38 22.32 -0.48
CA ALA A 104 -16.79 22.76 0.77
C ALA A 104 -15.42 23.42 0.49
N PRO A 105 -15.41 24.67 -0.03
CA PRO A 105 -14.17 25.37 -0.31
C PRO A 105 -13.31 25.44 0.94
N HIS A 106 -13.88 25.83 2.08
CA HIS A 106 -13.17 26.03 3.35
C HIS A 106 -12.96 24.77 4.20
N GLY A 107 -13.48 23.60 3.82
CA GLY A 107 -13.30 22.38 4.62
C GLY A 107 -11.84 21.90 4.68
N HIS A 108 -11.40 21.45 5.86
CA HIS A 108 -10.05 20.93 6.11
C HIS A 108 -9.97 19.43 5.91
N THR A 109 -11.02 18.71 6.31
CA THR A 109 -11.06 17.25 6.27
C THR A 109 -12.25 16.73 5.47
N LEU A 110 -12.12 15.53 4.89
CA LEU A 110 -13.24 14.87 4.23
C LEU A 110 -14.33 14.46 5.23
N SER A 111 -13.95 14.20 6.49
CA SER A 111 -14.89 13.89 7.57
C SER A 111 -15.77 15.10 7.95
N GLU A 112 -15.25 16.33 7.93
CA GLU A 112 -16.08 17.54 8.06
C GLU A 112 -17.12 17.67 6.95
N PHE A 113 -16.73 17.39 5.71
CA PHE A 113 -17.67 17.37 4.59
C PHE A 113 -18.77 16.32 4.81
N VAL A 114 -18.41 15.12 5.29
CA VAL A 114 -19.36 14.07 5.64
C VAL A 114 -20.24 14.51 6.82
N ARG A 115 -19.72 15.22 7.82
CA ARG A 115 -20.54 15.78 8.91
C ARG A 115 -21.63 16.70 8.37
N ALA A 116 -21.28 17.61 7.46
CA ALA A 116 -22.23 18.56 6.90
C ALA A 116 -23.38 17.87 6.13
N ARG A 117 -23.12 16.69 5.55
CA ARG A 117 -24.10 15.96 4.73
C ARG A 117 -24.83 14.84 5.48
N HIS A 118 -24.18 14.17 6.42
CA HIS A 118 -24.63 12.91 7.03
C HIS A 118 -24.60 12.92 8.56
N GLY A 119 -24.18 14.02 9.18
CA GLY A 119 -24.17 14.19 10.63
C GLY A 119 -22.94 13.61 11.33
N ARG A 120 -22.94 13.71 12.67
CA ARG A 120 -21.76 13.45 13.53
C ARG A 120 -21.35 11.98 13.57
N LEU A 121 -22.31 11.05 13.49
CA LEU A 121 -22.01 9.61 13.52
C LEU A 121 -21.18 9.20 12.30
N SER A 122 -21.61 9.60 11.11
CA SER A 122 -20.89 9.32 9.87
C SER A 122 -19.51 9.97 9.84
N GLN A 123 -19.37 11.18 10.39
CA GLN A 123 -18.05 11.80 10.59
C GLN A 123 -17.17 10.93 11.49
N GLY A 124 -17.70 10.48 12.64
CA GLY A 124 -16.96 9.67 13.60
C GLY A 124 -16.46 8.36 12.99
N VAL A 125 -17.33 7.65 12.26
CA VAL A 125 -16.97 6.41 11.55
C VAL A 125 -15.86 6.68 10.53
N MET A 126 -15.99 7.73 9.72
CA MET A 126 -15.00 8.06 8.70
C MET A 126 -13.65 8.48 9.31
N ALA A 127 -13.67 9.31 10.36
CA ALA A 127 -12.46 9.73 11.05
C ALA A 127 -11.74 8.53 11.71
N LEU A 128 -12.51 7.62 12.30
CA LEU A 128 -11.98 6.39 12.90
C LEU A 128 -11.38 5.45 11.85
N GLU A 129 -12.06 5.25 10.72
CA GLU A 129 -11.56 4.44 9.61
C GLU A 129 -10.25 5.01 9.07
N GLY A 130 -10.18 6.32 8.81
CA GLY A 130 -8.96 6.99 8.35
C GLY A 130 -7.81 6.87 9.36
N TYR A 131 -8.11 6.98 10.65
CA TYR A 131 -7.11 6.79 11.72
C TYR A 131 -6.60 5.34 11.75
N LEU A 132 -7.48 4.35 11.79
CA LEU A 132 -7.09 2.93 11.82
C LEU A 132 -6.31 2.53 10.57
N ASN A 133 -6.73 3.00 9.39
CA ASN A 133 -6.01 2.77 8.14
C ASN A 133 -4.61 3.39 8.17
N SER A 134 -4.45 4.58 8.76
CA SER A 134 -3.14 5.22 8.95
C SER A 134 -2.25 4.42 9.90
N GLN A 135 -2.79 3.91 11.01
CA GLN A 135 -2.02 3.06 11.94
C GLN A 135 -1.59 1.74 11.28
N TYR A 136 -2.50 1.10 10.55
CA TYR A 136 -2.20 -0.11 9.77
C TYR A 136 -1.08 0.16 8.74
N SER A 137 -1.17 1.28 8.02
CA SER A 137 -0.15 1.72 7.06
C SER A 137 1.24 1.83 7.68
N LEU A 138 1.34 2.51 8.82
CA LEU A 138 2.61 2.72 9.50
C LEU A 138 3.25 1.38 9.90
N VAL A 139 2.45 0.47 10.47
CA VAL A 139 2.94 -0.87 10.86
C VAL A 139 3.47 -1.64 9.66
N VAL A 140 2.72 -1.68 8.55
CA VAL A 140 3.14 -2.41 7.34
C VAL A 140 4.41 -1.81 6.74
N ASN A 141 4.50 -0.48 6.63
CA ASN A 141 5.64 0.18 6.03
C ASN A 141 6.91 0.10 6.91
N PHE A 142 6.79 0.24 8.24
CA PHE A 142 7.93 0.08 9.15
C PHE A 142 8.42 -1.37 9.21
N THR A 143 7.52 -2.34 9.16
CA THR A 143 7.87 -3.77 9.08
C THR A 143 8.64 -4.04 7.78
N ALA A 144 8.15 -3.57 6.64
CA ALA A 144 8.82 -3.76 5.36
C ALA A 144 10.20 -3.08 5.30
N ALA A 145 10.30 -1.84 5.77
CA ALA A 145 11.55 -1.08 5.78
C ALA A 145 12.56 -1.67 6.78
N GLY A 146 12.13 -2.09 7.96
CA GLY A 146 12.97 -2.76 8.95
C GLY A 146 13.47 -4.12 8.46
N ALA A 147 12.62 -4.89 7.76
CA ALA A 147 13.03 -6.14 7.12
C ALA A 147 14.11 -5.88 6.07
N LEU A 148 13.93 -4.88 5.21
CA LEU A 148 14.92 -4.50 4.20
C LEU A 148 16.25 -4.05 4.84
N LEU A 149 16.21 -3.23 5.89
CA LEU A 149 17.41 -2.76 6.57
C LEU A 149 18.15 -3.90 7.29
N SER A 150 17.43 -4.81 7.95
CA SER A 150 18.03 -6.00 8.56
C SER A 150 18.60 -6.99 7.53
N LEU A 151 18.06 -7.00 6.31
CA LEU A 151 18.60 -7.77 5.22
C LEU A 151 19.90 -7.16 4.69
N LEU A 152 20.05 -5.82 4.72
CA LEU A 152 21.17 -5.10 4.14
C LEU A 152 22.24 -4.66 5.15
N SER A 153 22.05 -4.96 6.44
CA SER A 153 22.96 -4.54 7.50
C SER A 153 23.04 -5.62 8.59
N PRO A 154 24.07 -5.63 9.44
CA PRO A 154 24.18 -6.56 10.56
C PRO A 154 23.21 -6.24 11.72
N VAL A 155 22.32 -5.25 11.57
CA VAL A 155 21.38 -4.81 12.60
C VAL A 155 20.24 -5.81 12.73
N SER A 156 19.85 -6.15 13.96
CA SER A 156 18.70 -7.04 14.19
C SER A 156 17.40 -6.40 13.68
N TYR A 157 16.47 -7.23 13.23
CA TYR A 157 15.18 -6.78 12.71
C TYR A 157 14.43 -5.82 13.64
N GLN A 158 14.42 -6.11 14.95
CA GLN A 158 13.75 -5.28 15.95
C GLN A 158 14.35 -3.88 16.03
N VAL A 159 15.68 -3.77 16.07
CA VAL A 159 16.39 -2.48 16.10
C VAL A 159 16.18 -1.73 14.79
N ALA A 160 16.23 -2.43 13.65
CA ALA A 160 16.02 -1.85 12.34
C ALA A 160 14.64 -1.19 12.19
N VAL A 161 13.58 -1.87 12.65
CA VAL A 161 12.21 -1.32 12.65
C VAL A 161 12.13 -0.05 13.50
N ILE A 162 12.68 -0.07 14.72
CA ILE A 162 12.65 1.09 15.64
C ILE A 162 13.41 2.28 15.06
N VAL A 163 14.61 2.07 14.52
CA VAL A 163 15.44 3.13 13.92
C VAL A 163 14.70 3.80 12.76
N VAL A 164 14.10 3.01 11.87
CA VAL A 164 13.32 3.55 10.76
C VAL A 164 12.09 4.30 11.27
N ALA A 165 11.33 3.72 12.20
CA ALA A 165 10.13 4.35 12.74
C ALA A 165 10.43 5.70 13.40
N VAL A 166 11.45 5.76 14.27
CA VAL A 166 11.88 6.99 14.94
C VAL A 166 12.36 8.02 13.92
N GLY A 167 13.17 7.61 12.94
CA GLY A 167 13.66 8.51 11.89
C GLY A 167 12.52 9.12 11.07
N VAL A 168 11.55 8.29 10.66
CA VAL A 168 10.40 8.73 9.85
C VAL A 168 9.47 9.65 10.64
N VAL A 169 9.11 9.27 11.87
CA VAL A 169 8.25 10.08 12.73
C VAL A 169 8.91 11.43 13.04
N ALA A 170 10.23 11.43 13.33
CA ALA A 170 10.96 12.65 13.65
C ALA A 170 10.93 13.68 12.52
N TYR A 171 11.17 13.28 11.26
CA TYR A 171 11.12 14.25 10.15
C TYR A 171 9.67 14.65 9.80
N THR A 172 8.73 13.71 9.87
CA THR A 172 7.33 13.93 9.45
C THR A 172 6.59 14.87 10.41
N SER A 173 6.90 14.77 11.71
CA SER A 173 6.29 15.62 12.75
C SER A 173 6.67 17.10 12.59
N LEU A 174 7.74 17.39 11.86
CA LEU A 174 8.30 18.73 11.69
C LEU A 174 8.00 19.36 10.33
N SER A 175 7.39 18.65 9.38
CA SER A 175 7.37 19.05 7.96
C SER A 175 6.08 19.75 7.48
N GLY A 176 4.90 19.45 8.04
CA GLY A 176 3.63 20.00 7.52
C GLY A 176 3.34 19.62 6.05
N ILE A 177 2.17 19.98 5.52
CA ILE A 177 1.74 19.56 4.17
C ILE A 177 2.62 20.15 3.05
N ARG A 178 3.02 21.42 3.15
CA ARG A 178 3.85 22.07 2.12
C ARG A 178 5.23 21.40 1.98
N ALA A 179 5.85 21.04 3.09
CA ALA A 179 7.11 20.31 3.02
C ALA A 179 6.89 18.85 2.63
N SER A 180 5.80 18.21 3.07
CA SER A 180 5.42 16.85 2.62
C SER A 180 5.34 16.77 1.09
N ILE A 181 4.65 17.71 0.44
CA ILE A 181 4.57 17.78 -1.02
C ILE A 181 5.96 17.90 -1.64
N THR A 182 6.85 18.68 -1.02
CA THR A 182 8.23 18.87 -1.51
C THR A 182 9.04 17.58 -1.36
N THR A 183 8.95 16.90 -0.22
CA THR A 183 9.65 15.62 0.00
C THR A 183 9.11 14.53 -0.94
N ASP A 184 7.81 14.51 -1.20
CA ASP A 184 7.19 13.56 -2.13
C ASP A 184 7.74 13.73 -3.54
N LEU A 185 7.92 14.98 -4.01
CA LEU A 185 8.50 15.25 -5.32
C LEU A 185 9.94 14.74 -5.44
N VAL A 186 10.74 14.94 -4.39
CA VAL A 186 12.13 14.46 -4.36
C VAL A 186 12.17 12.93 -4.32
N GLN A 187 11.32 12.30 -3.51
CA GLN A 187 11.20 10.84 -3.44
C GLN A 187 10.76 10.24 -4.78
N MET A 188 9.72 10.80 -5.40
CA MET A 188 9.21 10.35 -6.69
C MET A 188 10.27 10.50 -7.79
N GLY A 189 10.97 11.64 -7.83
CA GLY A 189 12.06 11.87 -8.77
C GLY A 189 13.22 10.89 -8.57
N ALA A 190 13.59 10.61 -7.32
CA ALA A 190 14.63 9.64 -6.98
C ALA A 190 14.26 8.22 -7.42
N ILE A 191 13.02 7.80 -7.17
CA ILE A 191 12.51 6.48 -7.60
C ILE A 191 12.46 6.39 -9.13
N ALA A 192 11.98 7.43 -9.81
CA ALA A 192 11.93 7.47 -11.27
C ALA A 192 13.33 7.42 -11.89
N LEU A 193 14.28 8.20 -11.37
CA LEU A 193 15.68 8.17 -11.81
C LEU A 193 16.29 6.80 -11.59
N LEU A 194 16.10 6.20 -10.41
CA LEU A 194 16.58 4.86 -10.11
C LEU A 194 16.01 3.83 -11.09
N ALA A 195 14.71 3.91 -11.41
CA ALA A 195 14.06 3.03 -12.39
C ALA A 195 14.68 3.18 -13.79
N VAL A 196 14.89 4.41 -14.26
CA VAL A 196 15.52 4.67 -15.57
C VAL A 196 16.95 4.13 -15.62
N VAL A 197 17.75 4.40 -14.59
CA VAL A 197 19.13 3.90 -14.50
C VAL A 197 19.15 2.38 -14.48
N LEU A 198 18.26 1.74 -13.71
CA LEU A 198 18.19 0.29 -13.62
C LEU A 198 17.80 -0.34 -14.95
N VAL A 199 16.77 0.19 -15.63
CA VAL A 199 16.35 -0.28 -16.95
C VAL A 199 17.47 -0.09 -17.97
N ALA A 200 18.10 1.09 -18.02
CA ALA A 200 19.22 1.36 -18.92
C ALA A 200 20.38 0.39 -18.69
N ARG A 201 20.75 0.12 -17.42
CA ARG A 201 21.80 -0.85 -17.07
C ARG A 201 21.44 -2.27 -17.52
N ILE A 202 20.18 -2.69 -17.37
CA ILE A 202 19.72 -4.01 -17.82
C ILE A 202 19.79 -4.10 -19.35
N LEU A 203 19.34 -3.07 -20.06
CA LEU A 203 19.37 -3.04 -21.53
C LEU A 203 20.81 -3.06 -22.06
N LEU A 204 21.71 -2.26 -21.48
CA LEU A 204 23.12 -2.20 -21.86
C LEU A 204 23.88 -3.49 -21.50
N ALA A 205 23.55 -4.13 -20.38
CA ALA A 205 24.13 -5.43 -20.02
C ALA A 205 23.58 -6.58 -20.87
N GLY A 206 22.33 -6.48 -21.31
CA GLY A 206 21.69 -7.43 -22.23
C GLY A 206 22.19 -7.29 -23.67
N SER A 207 22.50 -6.06 -24.13
CA SER A 207 23.03 -5.81 -25.47
C SER A 207 24.46 -6.32 -25.66
N GLY A 208 25.23 -6.52 -24.59
CA GLY A 208 26.55 -7.16 -24.64
C GLY A 208 26.52 -8.69 -24.70
N ARG A 209 25.34 -9.31 -24.68
CA ARG A 209 25.14 -10.77 -24.86
C ARG A 209 24.36 -11.09 -26.15
N ALA A 210 24.15 -10.09 -27.00
CA ALA A 210 23.32 -10.17 -28.19
C ALA A 210 24.01 -10.86 -29.40
N ASP A 211 25.27 -11.28 -29.26
CA ASP A 211 25.98 -12.04 -30.30
C ASP A 211 25.57 -13.54 -30.32
N ASP A 212 24.90 -14.03 -29.26
CA ASP A 212 24.38 -15.40 -29.21
C ASP A 212 22.89 -15.44 -29.58
N GLY A 213 22.54 -15.04 -30.81
CA GLY A 213 21.35 -15.50 -31.57
C GLY A 213 19.96 -15.55 -30.89
N ALA A 214 19.74 -14.91 -29.75
CA ALA A 214 18.50 -14.97 -28.96
C ALA A 214 17.94 -13.56 -28.79
N GLY A 215 17.55 -12.95 -29.92
CA GLY A 215 16.78 -11.72 -29.93
C GLY A 215 15.52 -11.87 -29.07
N PHE A 216 15.35 -10.94 -28.13
CA PHE A 216 14.15 -10.64 -27.32
C PHE A 216 13.07 -11.74 -27.25
N GLY A 217 13.49 -12.96 -26.89
CA GLY A 217 12.59 -14.06 -26.59
C GLY A 217 12.22 -13.92 -25.13
N LEU A 218 11.10 -13.25 -24.83
CA LEU A 218 10.40 -13.40 -23.55
C LEU A 218 9.97 -14.87 -23.40
N ARG A 219 10.92 -15.78 -23.12
CA ARG A 219 10.62 -17.09 -22.55
C ARG A 219 10.24 -16.86 -21.09
N VAL A 220 9.04 -16.31 -20.91
CA VAL A 220 8.27 -16.46 -19.68
C VAL A 220 8.21 -17.96 -19.44
N ARG A 221 8.97 -18.43 -18.45
CA ARG A 221 8.96 -19.82 -18.03
C ARG A 221 7.52 -20.12 -17.61
N GLN A 222 6.79 -20.85 -18.44
CA GLN A 222 5.36 -21.07 -18.24
C GLN A 222 5.05 -21.61 -16.82
N PRO A 223 3.98 -21.11 -16.16
CA PRO A 223 3.67 -21.40 -14.76
C PRO A 223 3.14 -22.83 -14.52
N HIS A 224 3.13 -23.72 -15.52
CA HIS A 224 2.62 -25.08 -15.38
C HIS A 224 3.39 -25.93 -14.34
N ARG A 225 4.62 -25.56 -13.96
CA ARG A 225 5.34 -26.23 -12.86
C ARG A 225 4.97 -25.75 -11.46
N VAL A 226 4.31 -24.61 -11.31
CA VAL A 226 3.88 -24.09 -9.98
C VAL A 226 2.48 -24.60 -9.62
N ALA A 227 1.61 -24.86 -10.60
CA ALA A 227 0.30 -25.47 -10.37
C ALA A 227 0.39 -26.85 -9.69
N ALA A 228 1.41 -27.66 -10.03
CA ALA A 228 1.66 -28.95 -9.38
C ALA A 228 1.99 -28.83 -7.88
N GLY A 229 2.62 -27.72 -7.46
CA GLY A 229 2.89 -27.45 -6.04
C GLY A 229 1.66 -26.93 -5.28
N VAL A 230 0.78 -26.19 -5.96
CA VAL A 230 -0.47 -25.67 -5.37
C VAL A 230 -1.52 -26.79 -5.21
N ASP A 231 -1.58 -27.76 -6.13
CA ASP A 231 -2.45 -28.93 -5.99
C ASP A 231 -2.00 -29.88 -4.87
N GLY A 232 -0.69 -29.95 -4.59
CA GLY A 232 -0.14 -30.64 -3.42
C GLY A 232 -0.57 -30.02 -2.08
N ALA A 233 -0.78 -28.70 -2.03
CA ALA A 233 -1.27 -27.98 -0.86
C ALA A 233 -2.80 -28.05 -0.67
N ARG A 234 -3.57 -28.42 -1.71
CA ARG A 234 -5.03 -28.67 -1.61
C ARG A 234 -5.37 -30.03 -0.99
N GLN A 235 -4.47 -31.00 -1.07
CA GLN A 235 -4.64 -32.34 -0.48
C GLN A 235 -4.75 -32.36 1.07
N PRO A 236 -3.93 -31.63 1.85
CA PRO A 236 -4.07 -31.62 3.31
C PRO A 236 -5.38 -30.96 3.76
N ALA A 237 -5.81 -29.85 3.15
CA ALA A 237 -7.07 -29.18 3.48
C ALA A 237 -8.30 -30.07 3.25
N ALA A 238 -8.32 -30.84 2.16
CA ALA A 238 -9.38 -31.80 1.87
C ALA A 238 -9.38 -33.01 2.84
N ARG A 239 -8.22 -33.40 3.39
CA ARG A 239 -8.13 -34.44 4.43
C ARG A 239 -8.67 -33.95 5.77
N HIS A 240 -8.37 -32.72 6.18
CA HIS A 240 -8.89 -32.16 7.42
C HIS A 240 -10.42 -31.97 7.40
N LEU A 241 -10.99 -31.56 6.26
CA LEU A 241 -12.45 -31.46 6.07
C LEU A 241 -13.15 -32.83 6.09
N ARG A 242 -12.54 -33.89 5.54
CA ARG A 242 -13.08 -35.25 5.61
C ARG A 242 -12.97 -35.83 7.03
N ALA A 243 -11.86 -35.59 7.73
CA ALA A 243 -11.68 -35.99 9.13
C ALA A 243 -12.69 -35.29 10.05
N PHE A 244 -12.92 -33.99 9.86
CA PHE A 244 -13.92 -33.22 10.59
C PHE A 244 -15.35 -33.74 10.32
N ARG A 245 -15.70 -34.00 9.05
CA ARG A 245 -17.01 -34.54 8.67
C ARG A 245 -17.23 -35.97 9.21
N ALA A 246 -16.18 -36.79 9.31
CA ALA A 246 -16.24 -38.11 9.91
C ALA A 246 -16.44 -38.08 11.44
N VAL A 247 -15.89 -37.07 12.12
CA VAL A 247 -16.13 -36.82 13.55
C VAL A 247 -17.57 -36.35 13.79
N VAL A 248 -18.08 -35.46 12.95
CA VAL A 248 -19.47 -34.98 13.02
C VAL A 248 -20.50 -36.08 12.76
N HIS A 249 -20.21 -37.04 11.87
CA HIS A 249 -21.11 -38.17 11.62
C HIS A 249 -20.98 -39.32 12.64
N ARG A 250 -19.89 -39.41 13.41
CA ARG A 250 -19.73 -40.39 14.51
C ARG A 250 -20.25 -39.89 15.85
N GLY A 251 -20.32 -38.58 16.07
CA GLY A 251 -20.98 -37.96 17.23
C GLY A 251 -22.46 -37.77 16.98
N GLY A 252 -23.24 -38.85 17.10
CA GLY A 252 -24.67 -38.86 16.78
C GLY A 252 -25.48 -37.78 17.49
N VAL A 253 -26.06 -36.86 16.71
CA VAL A 253 -27.31 -36.18 17.03
C VAL A 253 -28.25 -36.43 15.85
N GLN A 254 -29.18 -37.37 16.01
CA GLN A 254 -30.25 -37.59 15.05
C GLN A 254 -31.25 -36.43 15.12
N PRO A 255 -31.65 -35.82 13.98
CA PRO A 255 -32.81 -34.95 13.96
C PRO A 255 -34.09 -35.81 13.94
N GLY A 256 -34.64 -36.09 15.13
CA GLY A 256 -35.91 -36.77 15.30
C GLY A 256 -37.07 -35.79 15.55
N HIS A 257 -38.04 -35.81 14.63
CA HIS A 257 -39.45 -35.43 14.78
C HIS A 257 -39.85 -34.15 15.54
N VAL A 258 -40.15 -33.09 14.78
CA VAL A 258 -41.27 -32.19 15.13
C VAL A 258 -42.26 -32.24 13.97
N GLY A 259 -43.37 -32.91 14.24
CA GLY A 259 -44.50 -33.07 13.33
C GLY A 259 -45.21 -31.75 13.05
N ALA A 260 -45.95 -31.77 11.94
CA ALA A 260 -46.88 -30.74 11.53
C ALA A 260 -47.87 -30.37 12.64
N VAL A 261 -47.84 -29.11 13.10
CA VAL A 261 -48.95 -28.47 13.80
C VAL A 261 -48.98 -26.99 13.40
N GLY A 262 -50.13 -26.53 12.89
CA GLY A 262 -50.48 -25.11 13.02
C GLY A 262 -50.56 -24.26 11.75
N ALA A 263 -51.07 -24.81 10.63
CA ALA A 263 -51.78 -23.97 9.67
C ALA A 263 -53.09 -23.49 10.31
N GLY A 264 -53.10 -22.27 10.88
CA GLY A 264 -54.33 -21.73 11.45
C GLY A 264 -54.17 -20.54 12.38
N HIS A 265 -53.77 -19.37 11.86
CA HIS A 265 -54.34 -18.06 12.26
C HIS A 265 -53.63 -16.90 11.57
N ARG A 266 -54.04 -16.60 10.33
CA ARG A 266 -53.95 -15.23 9.77
C ARG A 266 -55.15 -14.97 8.86
N ARG A 267 -56.30 -14.75 9.47
CA ARG A 267 -57.40 -13.96 8.89
C ARG A 267 -57.88 -12.97 9.94
N ARG A 268 -58.12 -11.73 9.48
CA ARG A 268 -58.66 -10.55 10.18
C ARG A 268 -57.62 -9.59 10.78
N ALA A 269 -57.18 -8.64 9.96
CA ALA A 269 -57.09 -7.22 10.31
C ALA A 269 -56.66 -6.40 9.08
N ARG A 270 -57.54 -6.33 8.07
CA ARG A 270 -57.56 -5.26 7.06
C ARG A 270 -59.01 -5.03 6.68
N ARG A 271 -59.66 -4.12 7.40
CA ARG A 271 -60.86 -3.34 7.04
C ARG A 271 -61.31 -2.59 8.30
N ARG A 272 -60.89 -1.33 8.39
CA ARG A 272 -61.72 -0.16 8.68
C ARG A 272 -60.86 1.06 8.42
#